data_AF-A0A4V1X1D0-F1
#
_entry.id   AF-A0A4V1X1D0-F1
#
_cell.length_a   1.000
_cell.length_b   1.000
_cell.length_c   1.000
_cell.angle_alpha   90.00
_cell.angle_beta   90.00
_cell.angle_gamma   90.00
#
_symmetry.space_group_name_H-M   'P 1'
#
loop_
_entity.id
_entity.type
_entity.pdbx_description
1 polymer ?
#
loop_
_entity_poly.entity_id
_entity_poly.type
_entity_poly.pdbx_seq_one_letter_code
_entity_poly.pdbx_strand_id
1 'polypeptide(L)'
;METIFTFITLVALASSAPLPTSQSIEALPLVSLALIGSPSHYTIGSAQSPQLSTFTSTSGNAWSIYIPIDVSLDLSTRPEHVQAIEVTGVESGKDLAGEEVEKDDRGVLCKASLGWGSEEVVVGMGKGRVVVDGGKMGRVTGLSCWKAGV
;
A
#
# COMPACT_ATOMS: atom_id res chain seq x y z
N MET A 1 8.16 -77.99 29.28
CA MET A 1 8.72 -76.62 29.41
C MET A 1 8.43 -75.93 28.10
N GLU A 2 7.40 -75.10 28.06
CA GLU A 2 6.95 -74.40 26.86
C GLU A 2 7.18 -72.90 27.08
N THR A 3 8.02 -72.30 26.24
CA THR A 3 8.31 -70.86 26.24
C THR A 3 7.32 -70.13 25.32
N ILE A 4 6.47 -69.28 25.90
CA ILE A 4 5.55 -68.41 25.17
C ILE A 4 6.27 -67.09 24.88
N PHE A 5 6.53 -66.80 23.60
CA PHE A 5 6.98 -65.48 23.14
C PHE A 5 5.76 -64.60 22.85
N THR A 6 5.62 -63.50 23.59
CA THR A 6 4.58 -62.50 23.36
C THR A 6 5.18 -61.32 22.59
N PHE A 7 4.78 -61.14 21.33
CA PHE A 7 5.16 -59.97 20.53
C PHE A 7 4.17 -58.83 20.79
N ILE A 8 4.67 -57.73 21.37
CA ILE A 8 3.90 -56.49 21.55
C ILE A 8 4.10 -55.64 20.29
N THR A 9 3.08 -55.56 19.45
CA THR A 9 3.04 -54.64 18.30
C THR A 9 2.71 -53.23 18.79
N LEU A 10 3.71 -52.34 18.80
CA LEU A 10 3.49 -50.90 19.00
C LEU A 10 2.73 -50.32 17.81
N VAL A 11 1.49 -49.90 18.03
CA VAL A 11 0.73 -49.10 17.07
C VAL A 11 1.16 -47.64 17.26
N ALA A 12 2.02 -47.14 16.36
CA ALA A 12 2.35 -45.73 16.29
C ALA A 12 1.18 -44.97 15.65
N LEU A 13 0.50 -44.11 16.42
CA LEU A 13 -0.44 -43.13 15.86
C LEU A 13 0.37 -42.06 15.12
N ALA A 14 0.46 -42.17 13.80
CA ALA A 14 0.90 -41.08 12.95
C ALA A 14 -0.22 -40.03 12.89
N SER A 15 -0.14 -39.01 13.75
CA SER A 15 -0.98 -37.81 13.65
C SER A 15 -0.51 -36.98 12.46
N SER A 16 -1.07 -37.24 11.26
CA SER A 16 -0.92 -36.34 10.12
C SER A 16 -1.80 -35.11 10.35
N ALA A 17 -1.28 -34.15 11.12
CA ALA A 17 -1.85 -32.81 11.09
C ALA A 17 -1.69 -32.29 9.65
N PRO A 18 -2.78 -31.88 8.96
CA PRO A 18 -2.63 -31.24 7.66
C PRO A 18 -1.72 -30.02 7.86
N LEU A 19 -0.63 -29.95 7.10
CA LEU A 19 0.19 -28.75 7.08
C LEU A 19 -0.75 -27.57 6.78
N PRO A 20 -0.70 -26.47 7.55
CA PRO A 20 -1.43 -25.28 7.17
C PRO A 20 -0.98 -24.94 5.75
N THR A 21 -1.89 -25.11 4.79
CA THR A 21 -1.72 -24.56 3.46
C THR A 21 -1.38 -23.10 3.67
N SER A 22 -0.19 -22.67 3.24
CA SER A 22 0.17 -21.26 3.21
C SER A 22 -1.02 -20.51 2.63
N GLN A 23 -1.76 -19.80 3.47
CA GLN A 23 -2.69 -18.81 2.98
C GLN A 23 -1.81 -17.88 2.17
N SER A 24 -1.98 -17.91 0.85
CA SER A 24 -1.45 -16.85 -0.01
C SER A 24 -2.01 -15.57 0.57
N ILE A 25 -1.18 -14.79 1.26
CA ILE A 25 -1.56 -13.45 1.69
C ILE A 25 -1.85 -12.74 0.37
N GLU A 26 -3.14 -12.54 0.08
CA GLU A 26 -3.57 -11.83 -1.11
C GLU A 26 -2.93 -10.44 -1.05
N ALA A 27 -2.19 -10.08 -2.10
CA ALA A 27 -1.49 -8.80 -2.10
C ALA A 27 -2.54 -7.68 -2.07
N LEU A 28 -2.35 -6.71 -1.17
CA LEU A 28 -3.23 -5.56 -1.09
C LEU A 28 -3.19 -4.77 -2.41
N PRO A 29 -4.34 -4.28 -2.91
CA PRO A 29 -4.39 -3.44 -4.10
C PRO A 29 -3.53 -2.18 -3.91
N LEU A 30 -2.75 -1.84 -4.94
CA LEU A 30 -1.92 -0.65 -4.93
C LEU A 30 -2.66 0.57 -5.48
N VAL A 31 -2.42 1.71 -4.85
CA VAL A 31 -2.82 3.03 -5.35
C VAL A 31 -1.63 3.72 -5.98
N SER A 32 -1.76 4.06 -7.25
CA SER A 32 -0.75 4.82 -8.00
C SER A 32 -0.92 6.31 -7.74
N LEU A 33 0.13 6.95 -7.24
CA LEU A 33 0.19 8.38 -7.00
C LEU A 33 1.24 9.02 -7.90
N ALA A 34 0.86 10.15 -8.52
CA ALA A 34 1.80 11.07 -9.14
C ALA A 34 2.15 12.19 -8.13
N LEU A 35 3.43 12.25 -7.79
CA LEU A 35 4.05 13.30 -6.98
C LEU A 35 4.67 14.34 -7.92
N ILE A 36 4.16 15.57 -7.88
CA ILE A 36 4.64 16.66 -8.73
C ILE A 36 5.63 17.48 -7.92
N GLY A 37 6.90 17.50 -8.36
CA GLY A 37 7.99 18.15 -7.64
C GLY A 37 9.30 17.38 -7.75
N SER A 38 10.06 17.32 -6.66
CA SER A 38 11.36 16.64 -6.59
C SER A 38 11.43 15.75 -5.35
N PRO A 39 10.65 14.65 -5.31
CA PRO A 39 10.73 13.71 -4.23
C PRO A 39 12.08 12.97 -4.21
N SER A 40 12.50 12.49 -3.05
CA SER A 40 13.88 12.03 -2.79
C SER A 40 14.02 10.87 -1.81
N HIS A 41 12.92 10.36 -1.23
CA HIS A 41 13.05 9.27 -0.26
C HIS A 41 13.36 7.92 -0.94
N TYR A 42 13.90 7.00 -0.15
CA TYR A 42 14.23 5.64 -0.56
C TYR A 42 13.66 4.65 0.45
N THR A 43 13.12 3.55 -0.05
CA THR A 43 12.58 2.44 0.75
C THR A 43 12.97 1.09 0.13
N ILE A 44 12.99 0.05 0.95
CA ILE A 44 13.33 -1.32 0.53
C ILE A 44 12.08 -1.90 -0.15
N GLY A 45 11.90 -1.56 -1.42
CA GLY A 45 10.78 -2.02 -2.24
C GLY A 45 10.49 -1.05 -3.38
N SER A 46 10.33 -1.58 -4.61
CA SER A 46 10.12 -0.76 -5.82
C SER A 46 8.83 0.06 -5.77
N ALA A 47 7.81 -0.45 -5.07
CA ALA A 47 6.48 0.14 -5.02
C ALA A 47 6.48 1.52 -4.32
N GLN A 48 7.17 1.62 -3.19
CA GLN A 48 7.11 2.83 -2.36
C GLN A 48 8.27 3.80 -2.63
N SER A 49 9.22 3.47 -3.51
CA SER A 49 10.26 4.42 -3.93
C SER A 49 9.73 5.28 -5.09
N PRO A 50 9.78 6.62 -5.02
CA PRO A 50 9.41 7.46 -6.14
C PRO A 50 10.28 7.17 -7.37
N GLN A 51 9.65 6.96 -8.51
CA GLN A 51 10.34 6.77 -9.80
C GLN A 51 9.86 7.82 -10.79
N LEU A 52 10.71 8.24 -11.73
CA LEU A 52 10.28 9.18 -12.76
C LEU A 52 9.14 8.53 -13.56
N SER A 53 7.98 9.18 -13.57
CA SER A 53 6.78 8.63 -14.21
C SER A 53 7.00 8.54 -15.71
N THR A 54 6.71 7.38 -16.28
CA THR A 54 6.51 7.19 -17.73
C THR A 54 5.08 7.53 -18.16
N PHE A 55 4.16 7.67 -17.19
CA PHE A 55 2.78 8.05 -17.43
C PHE A 55 2.65 9.57 -17.59
N THR A 56 1.84 9.98 -18.56
CA THR A 56 1.38 11.35 -18.73
C THR A 56 0.45 11.72 -17.57
N SER A 57 1.00 12.21 -16.46
CA SER A 57 0.19 13.06 -15.57
C SER A 57 -0.34 14.22 -16.40
N THR A 58 -1.52 14.75 -16.05
CA THR A 58 -2.08 15.96 -16.65
C THR A 58 -1.13 17.19 -16.54
N SER A 59 -0.06 17.09 -15.75
CA SER A 59 0.85 18.19 -15.42
C SER A 59 2.30 18.10 -15.93
N GLY A 60 2.67 17.05 -16.67
CA GLY A 60 4.06 16.84 -17.14
C GLY A 60 4.93 16.03 -16.16
N ASN A 61 6.25 16.29 -16.11
CA ASN A 61 7.24 15.53 -15.31
C ASN A 61 6.77 15.31 -13.86
N ALA A 62 6.28 14.10 -13.58
CA ALA A 62 5.83 13.68 -12.26
C ALA A 62 6.62 12.43 -11.84
N TRP A 63 6.61 12.15 -10.55
CA TRP A 63 7.21 10.95 -9.98
C TRP A 63 6.10 10.01 -9.55
N SER A 64 6.13 8.76 -9.99
CA SER A 64 5.18 7.73 -9.60
C SER A 64 5.61 7.05 -8.30
N ILE A 65 4.69 6.85 -7.38
CA ILE A 65 4.82 6.01 -6.19
C ILE A 65 3.55 5.18 -6.02
N TYR A 66 3.69 3.99 -5.45
CA TYR A 66 2.59 3.06 -5.21
C TYR A 66 2.41 2.86 -3.70
N ILE A 67 1.19 3.10 -3.22
CA ILE A 67 0.83 2.93 -1.81
C ILE A 67 -0.22 1.82 -1.72
N PRO A 68 0.03 0.72 -0.99
CA PRO A 68 -1.00 -0.27 -0.75
C PRO A 68 -2.17 0.34 0.03
N ILE A 69 -3.40 -0.07 -0.30
CA ILE A 69 -4.59 0.33 0.46
C ILE A 69 -4.44 -0.13 1.92
N ASP A 70 -4.90 0.74 2.84
CA ASP A 70 -4.85 0.61 4.29
C ASP A 70 -3.44 0.56 4.91
N VAL A 71 -2.40 0.79 4.10
CA VAL A 71 -1.02 0.92 4.57
C VAL A 71 -0.62 2.39 4.61
N SER A 72 -0.02 2.78 5.73
CA SER A 72 0.56 4.13 5.89
C SER A 72 2.07 4.09 5.64
N LEU A 73 2.53 4.94 4.73
CA LEU A 73 3.94 5.23 4.51
C LEU A 73 4.36 6.39 5.41
N ASP A 74 5.22 6.10 6.39
CA ASP A 74 5.81 7.11 7.27
C ASP A 74 7.02 7.78 6.58
N LEU A 75 6.92 9.10 6.41
CA LEU A 75 7.95 9.96 5.82
C LEU A 75 8.43 11.02 6.82
N SER A 76 8.15 10.85 8.12
CA SER A 76 8.49 11.83 9.16
C SER A 76 10.01 12.11 9.24
N THR A 77 10.82 11.07 9.05
CA THR A 77 12.29 11.13 9.07
C THR A 77 12.90 11.56 7.73
N ARG A 78 12.22 11.27 6.61
CA ARG A 78 12.64 11.61 5.24
C ARG A 78 11.43 12.13 4.45
N PRO A 79 11.01 13.38 4.69
CA PRO A 79 9.81 13.95 4.11
C PRO A 79 9.95 14.16 2.61
N GLU A 80 8.82 14.07 1.92
CA GLU A 80 8.75 14.42 0.51
C GLU A 80 8.45 15.88 0.27
N HIS A 81 9.16 16.45 -0.70
CA HIS A 81 8.99 17.84 -1.08
C HIS A 81 8.28 17.87 -2.42
N VAL A 82 6.99 18.20 -2.39
CA VAL A 82 6.09 18.16 -3.56
C VAL A 82 5.20 19.39 -3.61
N GLN A 83 4.82 19.80 -4.81
CA GLN A 83 3.90 20.91 -5.06
C GLN A 83 2.46 20.45 -5.17
N ALA A 84 2.24 19.22 -5.65
CA ALA A 84 0.92 18.66 -5.86
C ALA A 84 0.99 17.13 -5.85
N ILE A 85 -0.16 16.51 -5.56
CA ILE A 85 -0.35 15.06 -5.56
C ILE A 85 -1.60 14.75 -6.40
N GLU A 86 -1.54 13.68 -7.19
CA GLU A 86 -2.65 13.18 -8.00
C GLU A 86 -2.75 11.67 -7.83
N VAL A 87 -3.95 11.14 -7.62
CA VAL A 87 -4.21 9.69 -7.71
C VAL A 87 -4.41 9.35 -9.18
N THR A 88 -3.51 8.55 -9.75
CA THR A 88 -3.49 8.25 -11.19
C THR A 88 -4.07 6.88 -11.54
N GLY A 89 -4.22 5.99 -10.56
CA GLY A 89 -4.82 4.68 -10.77
C GLY A 89 -4.99 3.89 -9.48
N VAL A 90 -5.90 2.93 -9.49
CA VAL A 90 -6.15 2.01 -8.38
C VAL A 90 -6.23 0.59 -8.93
N GLU A 91 -5.48 -0.35 -8.34
CA GLU A 91 -5.58 -1.76 -8.68
C GLU A 91 -6.83 -2.40 -8.07
N SER A 92 -7.41 -3.37 -8.77
CA SER A 92 -8.50 -4.18 -8.23
C SER A 92 -7.96 -5.18 -7.20
N GLY A 93 -8.70 -5.43 -6.13
CA GLY A 93 -8.33 -6.42 -5.11
C GLY A 93 -9.25 -6.37 -3.91
N LYS A 94 -8.75 -6.86 -2.77
CA LYS A 94 -9.42 -6.75 -1.48
C LYS A 94 -8.58 -5.92 -0.51
N ASP A 95 -9.25 -5.06 0.24
CA ASP A 95 -8.61 -4.26 1.29
C ASP A 95 -8.32 -5.11 2.55
N LEU A 96 -7.79 -4.49 3.62
CA LEU A 96 -7.50 -5.22 4.86
C LEU A 96 -8.76 -5.70 5.60
N ALA A 97 -9.92 -5.06 5.37
CA ALA A 97 -11.21 -5.47 5.92
C ALA A 97 -11.87 -6.58 5.08
N GLY A 98 -11.33 -6.89 3.90
CA GLY A 98 -11.88 -7.86 2.96
C GLY A 98 -12.95 -7.28 2.03
N GLU A 99 -13.13 -5.96 2.01
CA GLU A 99 -14.01 -5.28 1.06
C GLU A 99 -13.39 -5.24 -0.35
N GLU A 100 -14.24 -5.30 -1.36
CA GLU A 100 -13.81 -5.29 -2.75
C GLU A 100 -13.45 -3.86 -3.19
N VAL A 101 -12.25 -3.73 -3.76
CA VAL A 101 -11.77 -2.52 -4.41
C VAL A 101 -11.78 -2.77 -5.91
N GLU A 102 -12.56 -1.98 -6.63
CA GLU A 102 -12.59 -2.05 -8.09
C GLU A 102 -11.37 -1.36 -8.70
N LYS A 103 -11.03 -1.73 -9.94
CA LYS A 103 -10.01 -0.99 -10.68
C LYS A 103 -10.47 0.46 -10.86
N ASP A 104 -9.58 1.41 -10.52
CA ASP A 104 -9.84 2.85 -10.59
C ASP A 104 -11.06 3.30 -9.75
N ASP A 105 -11.31 2.59 -8.64
CA ASP A 105 -12.42 2.87 -7.72
C ASP A 105 -12.41 4.31 -7.21
N ARG A 106 -13.52 5.02 -7.46
CA ARG A 106 -13.72 6.43 -7.10
C ARG A 106 -13.92 6.66 -5.60
N GLY A 107 -14.18 5.60 -4.84
CA GLY A 107 -14.25 5.61 -3.38
C GLY A 107 -12.88 5.64 -2.71
N VAL A 108 -11.78 5.43 -3.45
CA VAL A 108 -10.43 5.47 -2.89
C VAL A 108 -9.95 6.91 -2.70
N LEU A 109 -9.50 7.18 -1.48
CA LEU A 109 -8.93 8.44 -1.03
C LEU A 109 -7.50 8.20 -0.54
N CYS A 110 -6.63 9.17 -0.77
CA CYS A 110 -5.30 9.22 -0.21
C CYS A 110 -5.10 10.52 0.57
N LYS A 111 -4.56 10.42 1.77
CA LYS A 111 -4.18 11.55 2.60
C LYS A 111 -2.68 11.73 2.60
N ALA A 112 -2.26 12.96 2.37
CA ALA A 112 -0.90 13.38 2.62
C ALA A 112 -0.86 14.25 3.89
N SER A 113 -0.17 13.76 4.90
CA SER A 113 0.11 14.52 6.12
C SER A 113 1.25 15.49 5.84
N LEU A 114 1.08 16.74 6.25
CA LEU A 114 2.07 17.79 6.04
C LEU A 114 2.83 18.12 7.33
N GLY A 115 4.03 18.65 7.17
CA GLY A 115 4.87 19.16 8.25
C GLY A 115 4.28 20.37 8.97
N TRP A 116 5.05 20.91 9.91
CA TRP A 116 4.63 21.81 10.98
C TRP A 116 3.58 22.87 10.59
N GLY A 117 2.35 22.69 11.10
CA GLY A 117 1.28 23.69 11.03
C GLY A 117 0.51 23.77 9.72
N SER A 118 0.85 22.96 8.72
CA SER A 118 0.09 22.88 7.47
C SER A 118 -1.08 21.89 7.58
N GLU A 119 -2.21 22.22 6.95
CA GLU A 119 -3.36 21.31 6.89
C GLU A 119 -3.06 20.09 6.02
N GLU A 120 -3.55 18.92 6.44
CA GLU A 120 -3.46 17.70 5.63
C GLU A 120 -4.26 17.86 4.34
N VAL A 121 -3.79 17.22 3.26
CA VAL A 121 -4.53 17.21 1.98
C VAL A 121 -5.08 15.83 1.69
N VAL A 122 -6.32 15.78 1.19
CA VAL A 122 -6.98 14.55 0.76
C VAL A 122 -7.18 14.59 -0.75
N VAL A 123 -6.76 13.54 -1.42
CA VAL A 123 -6.76 13.38 -2.88
C VAL A 123 -7.60 12.15 -3.22
N GLY A 124 -8.59 12.31 -4.09
CA GLY A 124 -9.48 11.20 -4.49
C GLY A 124 -9.21 10.75 -5.91
N MET A 125 -9.47 9.47 -6.19
CA MET A 125 -9.41 8.93 -7.54
C MET A 125 -10.36 9.68 -8.49
N GLY A 126 -9.83 10.11 -9.64
CA GLY A 126 -10.59 10.87 -10.65
C GLY A 126 -10.95 12.32 -10.26
N LYS A 127 -10.39 12.86 -9.16
CA LYS A 127 -10.58 14.27 -8.75
C LYS A 127 -9.52 15.23 -9.31
N GLY A 128 -8.54 14.69 -10.03
CA GLY A 128 -7.40 15.44 -10.56
C GLY A 128 -6.37 15.79 -9.48
N ARG A 129 -5.42 16.65 -9.84
CA ARG A 129 -4.34 17.06 -8.93
C ARG A 129 -4.85 17.93 -7.79
N VAL A 130 -4.34 17.69 -6.59
CA VAL A 130 -4.54 18.53 -5.42
C VAL A 130 -3.22 19.22 -5.10
N VAL A 131 -3.30 20.53 -4.96
CA VAL A 131 -2.14 21.39 -4.68
C VAL A 131 -1.80 21.28 -3.19
N VAL A 132 -0.51 21.07 -2.91
CA VAL A 132 0.04 21.04 -1.55
C VAL A 132 0.53 22.45 -1.19
N ASP A 133 0.25 22.89 0.05
CA ASP A 133 0.76 24.14 0.63
C ASP A 133 0.61 25.38 -0.30
N GLY A 134 -0.55 25.49 -0.97
CA GLY A 134 -0.84 26.60 -1.89
C GLY A 134 0.03 26.65 -3.16
N GLY A 135 0.71 25.55 -3.51
CA GLY A 135 1.51 25.41 -4.75
C GLY A 135 3.00 25.60 -4.53
N LYS A 136 3.41 25.87 -3.29
CA LYS A 136 4.82 25.84 -2.88
C LYS A 136 5.26 24.40 -2.70
N MET A 137 6.58 24.22 -2.55
CA MET A 137 7.14 22.92 -2.16
C MET A 137 6.70 22.62 -0.73
N GLY A 138 5.67 21.79 -0.58
CA GLY A 138 5.16 21.33 0.71
C GLY A 138 5.93 20.12 1.21
N ARG A 139 6.10 20.05 2.53
CA ARG A 139 6.80 18.96 3.23
C ARG A 139 5.79 17.88 3.62
N VAL A 140 5.67 16.83 2.82
CA VAL A 140 4.83 15.66 3.09
C VAL A 140 5.56 14.70 4.03
N THR A 141 4.97 14.43 5.18
CA THR A 141 5.53 13.58 6.24
C THR A 141 4.84 12.22 6.36
N GLY A 142 3.76 12.00 5.61
CA GLY A 142 3.10 10.72 5.58
C GLY A 142 2.16 10.61 4.40
N LEU A 143 1.98 9.41 3.88
CA LEU A 143 1.02 9.07 2.84
C LEU A 143 0.23 7.84 3.28
N SER A 144 -1.09 7.89 3.13
CA SER A 144 -1.97 6.75 3.44
C SER A 144 -3.13 6.76 2.47
N CYS A 145 -3.56 5.59 2.01
CA CYS A 145 -4.71 5.47 1.12
C CYS A 145 -5.70 4.45 1.67
N TRP A 146 -6.99 4.70 1.51
CA TRP A 146 -8.06 3.82 1.98
C TRP A 146 -9.28 3.93 1.08
N LYS A 147 -10.14 2.92 1.10
CA LYS A 147 -11.49 3.01 0.53
C LYS A 147 -12.39 3.70 1.54
N ALA A 148 -13.00 4.83 1.18
CA ALA A 148 -13.99 5.46 2.03
C ALA A 148 -15.22 4.53 2.09
N GLY A 149 -15.56 4.06 3.31
CA GLY A 149 -16.77 3.27 3.54
C GLY A 149 -18.00 4.02 3.04
N VAL A 150 -18.89 3.29 2.37
CA VAL A 150 -20.17 3.82 1.84
C VAL A 150 -21.18 4.01 2.95
#